data_AF-A0A955V3V8-F1
#
_entry.id   AF-A0A955V3V8-F1
#
_cell.length_a   1.000
_cell.length_b   1.000
_cell.length_c   1.000
_cell.angle_alpha   90.00
_cell.angle_beta   90.00
_cell.angle_gamma   90.00
#
_symmetry.space_group_name_H-M   'P 1'
#
loop_
_entity.id
_entity.type
_entity.pdbx_description
1 polymer ?
#
loop_
_entity_poly.entity_id
_entity_poly.type
_entity_poly.pdbx_seq_one_letter_code
_entity_poly.pdbx_strand_id
1 'polypeptide(L)'
;MSVKAAVLHAPGTNRDREAAWACELAGATPEIVPLGALVARERRLDDYGLVILPGGFSYGDDLGAGKVAALILRTRLGDDLDAFIASGRP
;
A
#
# COMPACT_ATOMS: atom_id res chain seq x y z
N MET A 1 12.34 -18.24 -3.42
CA MET A 1 10.99 -17.67 -3.23
C MET A 1 11.13 -16.17 -3.39
N SER A 2 10.38 -15.54 -4.31
CA SER A 2 10.33 -14.07 -4.38
C SER A 2 9.35 -13.51 -3.34
N VAL A 3 9.68 -12.36 -2.77
CA VAL A 3 8.84 -11.66 -1.81
C VAL A 3 7.72 -10.94 -2.56
N LYS A 4 6.45 -11.15 -2.20
CA LYS A 4 5.33 -10.34 -2.75
C LYS A 4 5.33 -8.95 -2.11
N ALA A 5 5.28 -7.91 -2.94
CA ALA A 5 5.26 -6.51 -2.50
C ALA A 5 3.93 -5.86 -2.84
N ALA A 6 3.19 -5.35 -1.86
CA ALA A 6 1.99 -4.56 -2.07
C ALA A 6 2.38 -3.08 -2.27
N VAL A 7 2.19 -2.56 -3.48
CA VAL A 7 2.32 -1.14 -3.77
C VAL A 7 0.94 -0.51 -3.67
N LEU A 8 0.66 0.21 -2.57
CA LEU A 8 -0.70 0.68 -2.29
C LEU A 8 -1.11 1.82 -3.21
N HIS A 9 -2.28 1.71 -3.82
CA HIS A 9 -2.84 2.75 -4.69
C HIS A 9 -4.07 3.38 -4.03
N ALA A 10 -3.97 4.68 -3.74
CA ALA A 10 -5.13 5.52 -3.47
C ALA A 10 -5.50 6.29 -4.75
N PRO A 11 -6.78 6.68 -4.94
CA PRO A 11 -7.12 7.65 -5.98
C PRO A 11 -6.17 8.85 -5.93
N GLY A 12 -5.53 9.22 -7.05
CA GLY A 12 -4.56 10.33 -7.13
C GLY A 12 -3.10 9.97 -6.81
N THR A 13 -2.81 8.75 -6.33
CA THR A 13 -1.44 8.19 -6.34
C THR A 13 -0.93 8.14 -7.78
N ASN A 14 0.34 8.52 -8.03
CA ASN A 14 0.90 8.57 -9.38
C ASN A 14 2.34 8.04 -9.52
N ARG A 15 2.93 7.50 -8.45
CA ARG A 15 4.27 6.85 -8.48
C ARG A 15 4.24 5.36 -8.15
N ASP A 16 3.07 4.75 -8.26
CA ASP A 16 2.86 3.32 -8.02
C ASP A 16 3.56 2.43 -9.05
N ARG A 17 3.55 2.81 -10.33
CA ARG A 17 4.22 2.04 -11.39
C ARG A 17 5.75 2.03 -11.24
N GLU A 18 6.34 3.17 -10.90
CA GLU A 18 7.77 3.30 -10.67
C GLU A 18 8.20 2.57 -9.39
N ALA A 19 7.39 2.64 -8.32
CA ALA A 19 7.63 1.86 -7.12
C ALA A 19 7.54 0.35 -7.39
N ALA A 20 6.55 -0.10 -8.16
CA ALA A 20 6.44 -1.49 -8.59
C ALA A 20 7.66 -1.92 -9.40
N TRP A 21 8.08 -1.12 -10.40
CA TRP A 21 9.26 -1.41 -11.19
C TRP A 21 10.52 -1.50 -10.31
N ALA A 22 10.71 -0.59 -9.35
CA ALA A 22 11.83 -0.65 -8.43
C ALA A 22 11.85 -1.94 -7.59
N CYS A 23 10.68 -2.43 -7.16
CA CYS A 23 10.56 -3.71 -6.46
C CYS A 23 10.95 -4.90 -7.34
N GLU A 24 10.49 -4.89 -8.59
CA GLU A 24 10.82 -5.93 -9.55
C GLU A 24 12.33 -5.99 -9.82
N LEU A 25 12.98 -4.84 -9.99
CA LEU A 25 14.44 -4.75 -10.12
C LEU A 25 15.18 -5.25 -8.87
N ALA A 26 14.59 -5.11 -7.69
CA ALA A 26 15.12 -5.62 -6.43
C ALA A 26 14.81 -7.12 -6.19
N GLY A 27 14.13 -7.80 -7.13
CA GLY A 27 13.82 -9.24 -7.05
C GLY A 27 12.53 -9.59 -6.32
N ALA A 28 11.69 -8.60 -5.99
CA ALA A 28 10.35 -8.82 -5.46
C ALA A 28 9.32 -9.02 -6.57
N THR A 29 8.12 -9.48 -6.21
CA THR A 29 6.97 -9.61 -7.11
C THR A 29 5.92 -8.57 -6.70
N PRO A 30 5.92 -7.37 -7.31
CA PRO A 30 5.02 -6.29 -6.94
C PRO A 30 3.59 -6.54 -7.43
N GLU A 31 2.63 -6.10 -6.64
CA GLU A 31 1.22 -5.96 -7.02
C GLU A 31 0.80 -4.53 -6.67
N ILE A 32 0.25 -3.77 -7.63
CA ILE A 32 -0.37 -2.49 -7.35
C ILE A 32 -1.75 -2.78 -6.76
N VAL A 33 -1.95 -2.47 -5.47
CA VAL A 33 -3.14 -2.85 -4.72
C VAL A 33 -3.98 -1.59 -4.42
N PRO A 34 -5.16 -1.44 -5.03
CA PRO A 34 -6.09 -0.38 -4.64
C PRO A 34 -6.46 -0.48 -3.16
N LEU A 35 -6.43 0.63 -2.42
CA LEU A 35 -6.85 0.64 -1.00
C LEU A 35 -8.25 0.08 -0.81
N GLY A 36 -9.15 0.31 -1.77
CA GLY A 36 -10.50 -0.23 -1.76
C GLY A 36 -10.55 -1.77 -1.72
N ALA A 37 -9.61 -2.45 -2.39
CA ALA A 37 -9.54 -3.92 -2.41
C ALA A 37 -9.13 -4.49 -1.05
N LEU A 38 -8.25 -3.80 -0.31
CA LEU A 38 -7.91 -4.16 1.08
C LEU A 38 -9.09 -3.93 2.02
N VAL A 39 -9.77 -2.78 1.89
CA VAL A 39 -10.96 -2.46 2.69
C VAL A 39 -12.11 -3.45 2.43
N ALA A 40 -12.26 -3.90 1.18
CA ALA A 40 -13.24 -4.90 0.77
C ALA A 40 -12.83 -6.35 1.08
N ARG A 41 -11.61 -6.57 1.61
CA ARG A 41 -11.04 -7.90 1.92
C ARG A 41 -10.86 -8.81 0.68
N GLU A 42 -10.79 -8.23 -0.51
CA GLU A 42 -10.43 -8.92 -1.76
C GLU A 42 -8.92 -9.23 -1.82
N ARG A 43 -8.14 -8.47 -1.03
CA ARG A 43 -6.72 -8.69 -0.72
C ARG A 43 -6.51 -8.48 0.77
N ARG A 44 -5.48 -9.09 1.33
CA ARG A 44 -5.09 -8.92 2.75
C ARG A 44 -3.63 -8.49 2.82
N LEU A 45 -3.29 -7.60 3.76
CA LEU A 45 -1.90 -7.20 3.99
C LEU A 45 -1.01 -8.41 4.32
N ASP A 46 -1.59 -9.43 4.94
CA ASP A 46 -0.87 -10.65 5.29
C ASP A 46 -0.44 -11.51 4.08
N ASP A 47 -1.00 -11.26 2.90
CA ASP A 47 -0.62 -11.93 1.64
C ASP A 47 0.74 -11.42 1.11
N TYR A 48 1.32 -10.40 1.75
CA TYR A 48 2.51 -9.68 1.29
C TYR A 48 3.64 -9.71 2.33
N GLY A 49 4.88 -9.66 1.84
CA GLY A 49 6.09 -9.58 2.64
C GLY A 49 6.71 -8.18 2.67
N LEU A 50 6.20 -7.25 1.87
CA LEU A 50 6.62 -5.84 1.77
C LEU A 50 5.39 -4.98 1.46
N VAL A 51 5.22 -3.85 2.13
CA VAL A 51 4.18 -2.85 1.82
C VAL A 51 4.82 -1.51 1.48
N ILE A 52 4.41 -0.91 0.37
CA ILE A 52 4.92 0.39 -0.10
C ILE A 52 3.78 1.39 -0.19
N LEU A 53 4.01 2.57 0.38
CA LEU A 53 3.18 3.75 0.20
C LEU A 53 3.82 4.65 -0.87
N PRO A 54 3.46 4.47 -2.16
CA PRO A 54 4.01 5.29 -3.24
C PRO A 54 3.57 6.75 -3.15
N GLY A 55 4.39 7.64 -3.69
CA GLY A 55 4.11 9.07 -3.77
C GLY A 55 3.02 9.45 -4.77
N GLY A 56 2.66 10.74 -4.76
CA GLY A 56 1.65 11.33 -5.63
C GLY A 56 0.83 12.39 -4.89
N PHE A 57 -0.42 12.57 -5.34
CA PHE A 57 -1.39 13.52 -4.78
C PHE A 57 -2.66 12.77 -4.39
N SER A 58 -2.55 11.86 -3.41
CA SER A 58 -3.67 11.00 -3.01
C SER A 58 -4.87 11.85 -2.62
N TYR A 59 -6.02 11.60 -3.24
CA TYR A 59 -7.25 12.39 -3.12
C TYR A 59 -7.05 13.89 -3.42
N GLY A 60 -6.17 14.20 -4.38
CA GLY A 60 -5.88 15.57 -4.83
C GLY A 60 -5.13 16.43 -3.79
N ASP A 61 -4.80 15.88 -2.63
CA ASP A 61 -4.34 16.61 -1.45
C ASP A 61 -5.34 17.68 -0.97
N ASP A 62 -6.63 17.56 -1.33
CA ASP A 62 -7.68 18.57 -1.10
C ASP A 62 -7.85 18.95 0.38
N LEU A 63 -7.66 17.97 1.28
CA LEU A 63 -7.75 18.17 2.74
C LEU A 63 -6.36 18.20 3.41
N GLY A 64 -5.30 18.28 2.59
CA GLY A 64 -3.90 18.17 2.97
C GLY A 64 -3.27 16.85 2.49
N ALA A 65 -1.98 16.92 2.16
CA ALA A 65 -1.23 15.81 1.59
C ALA A 65 -1.37 14.51 2.40
N GLY A 66 -1.83 13.46 1.75
CA GLY A 66 -1.98 12.12 2.34
C GLY A 66 -3.07 11.97 3.41
N LYS A 67 -3.79 13.03 3.81
CA LYS A 67 -4.69 12.97 4.99
C LYS A 67 -5.84 11.98 4.81
N VAL A 68 -6.47 11.96 3.65
CA VAL A 68 -7.60 11.05 3.39
C VAL A 68 -7.12 9.60 3.33
N ALA A 69 -5.99 9.33 2.67
CA ALA A 69 -5.39 8.01 2.63
C ALA A 69 -5.00 7.52 4.05
N ALA A 70 -4.36 8.37 4.85
CA ALA A 70 -3.98 8.06 6.23
C ALA A 70 -5.21 7.79 7.12
N LEU A 71 -6.30 8.56 6.95
CA LEU A 71 -7.55 8.34 7.66
C LEU A 71 -8.12 6.95 7.34
N ILE A 72 -8.16 6.56 6.07
CA ILE A 72 -8.65 5.24 5.63
C ILE A 72 -7.77 4.13 6.21
N LEU A 73 -6.44 4.24 6.08
CA LEU A 73 -5.49 3.28 6.63
C LEU A 73 -5.72 3.08 8.13
N ARG A 74 -5.80 4.15 8.91
CA ARG A 74 -5.99 4.07 10.37
C ARG A 74 -7.37 3.57 10.80
N THR A 75 -8.44 3.96 10.10
CA THR A 75 -9.82 3.68 10.54
C THR A 75 -10.41 2.41 9.96
N ARG A 76 -9.90 1.94 8.82
CA ARG A 76 -10.45 0.77 8.10
C ARG A 76 -9.50 -0.41 8.07
N LEU A 77 -8.19 -0.16 8.22
CA LEU A 77 -7.13 -1.17 8.12
C LEU A 77 -6.16 -1.10 9.32
N GLY A 78 -6.54 -0.43 10.42
CA GLY A 78 -5.67 -0.20 11.56
C GLY A 78 -5.13 -1.49 12.16
N ASP A 79 -6.02 -2.42 12.51
CA ASP A 79 -5.63 -3.71 13.08
C ASP A 79 -4.75 -4.54 12.12
N ASP A 80 -5.02 -4.47 10.81
CA ASP A 80 -4.22 -5.16 9.79
C ASP A 80 -2.82 -4.57 9.68
N LEU A 81 -2.71 -3.23 9.73
CA LEU A 81 -1.43 -2.53 9.71
C LEU A 81 -0.62 -2.79 10.98
N ASP A 82 -1.27 -2.77 12.15
CA ASP A 82 -0.63 -3.06 13.42
C ASP A 82 -0.09 -4.50 13.44
N ALA A 83 -0.86 -5.47 12.95
CA ALA A 83 -0.42 -6.85 12.79
C ALA A 83 0.75 -6.98 11.79
N PHE A 84 0.69 -6.27 10.67
CA PHE A 84 1.76 -6.25 9.67
C PHE A 84 3.06 -5.69 10.26
N ILE A 85 3.00 -4.54 10.95
CA ILE A 85 4.14 -3.92 11.62
C ILE A 85 4.70 -4.84 12.72
N ALA A 86 3.84 -5.44 13.54
CA ALA A 86 4.24 -6.34 14.62
C ALA A 86 4.98 -7.59 14.10
N SER A 87 4.72 -8.01 12.86
CA SER A 87 5.43 -9.13 12.23
C SER A 87 6.84 -8.79 11.71
N GLY A 88 7.27 -7.52 11.82
CA GLY A 88 8.61 -7.07 11.41
C GLY A 88 8.82 -7.00 9.90
N ARG A 89 7.74 -7.04 9.12
CA ARG A 89 7.80 -6.86 7.67
C ARG A 89 7.99 -5.38 7.31
N PRO A 90 8.82 -5.06 6.30
CA PRO A 90 9.03 -3.70 5.82
C PRO A 90 7.83 -3.13 5.07
#